data_AF-A0A931R5L2-F1
#
_entry.id   AF-A0A931R5L2-F1
#
_cell.length_a   1.000
_cell.length_b   1.000
_cell.length_c   1.000
_cell.angle_alpha   90.00
_cell.angle_beta   90.00
_cell.angle_gamma   90.00
#
_symmetry.space_group_name_H-M   'P 1'
#
loop_
_entity.id
_entity.type
_entity.pdbx_description
1 polymer ?
#
loop_
_entity_poly.entity_id
_entity_poly.type
_entity_poly.pdbx_seq_one_letter_code
_entity_poly.pdbx_strand_id
1 'polypeptide(L)'
;DLVGAGKPMATLLRINSLWVRAYLPEAKLGFVKTGAKVTVRVDSFPNRDFAGIVRRVSRQAEFTPRNVQTWEERVLQVFQTEVVIDDPDHILRPGMNADVTIPKN
;
A
#
# COMPACT_ATOMS: atom_id res chain seq x y z
N ASP A 1 22.36 30.82 -9.49
CA ASP A 1 21.73 30.13 -8.36
C ASP A 1 22.70 29.06 -7.85
N LEU A 2 23.21 29.19 -6.62
CA LEU A 2 24.22 28.29 -6.04
C LEU A 2 23.57 27.48 -4.91
N VAL A 3 23.54 26.15 -5.05
CA VAL A 3 22.99 25.25 -4.04
C VAL A 3 24.06 24.98 -2.97
N GLY A 4 23.72 25.23 -1.70
CA GLY A 4 24.61 24.96 -0.56
C GLY A 4 24.84 23.47 -0.33
N ALA A 5 26.05 23.13 0.14
CA ALA A 5 26.46 21.76 0.44
C ALA A 5 25.47 21.06 1.40
N GLY A 6 25.08 19.83 1.08
CA GLY A 6 24.18 19.01 1.90
C GLY A 6 22.69 19.05 1.53
N LYS A 7 22.28 19.84 0.54
CA LYS A 7 20.90 19.80 0.03
C LYS A 7 20.73 18.75 -1.07
N PRO A 8 19.73 17.85 -0.99
CA PRO A 8 19.43 16.91 -2.08
C PRO A 8 19.02 17.69 -3.33
N MET A 9 19.78 17.53 -4.42
CA MET A 9 19.53 18.26 -5.68
C MET A 9 18.56 17.56 -6.62
N ALA A 10 18.36 16.24 -6.45
CA ALA A 10 17.40 15.47 -7.23
C ALA A 10 16.93 14.24 -6.44
N THR A 11 15.67 13.85 -6.64
CA THR A 11 15.12 12.58 -6.15
C THR A 11 14.80 11.72 -7.36
N LEU A 12 15.44 10.55 -7.49
CA LEU A 12 15.18 9.62 -8.58
C LEU A 12 14.11 8.61 -8.16
N LEU A 13 12.90 8.77 -8.68
CA LEU A 13 11.81 7.82 -8.44
C LEU A 13 11.88 6.69 -9.46
N ARG A 14 11.99 5.45 -8.98
CA ARG A 14 11.82 4.26 -9.83
C ARG A 14 10.34 4.02 -10.05
N ILE A 15 9.81 4.49 -11.18
CA ILE A 15 8.38 4.40 -11.52
C ILE A 15 8.00 2.98 -11.98
N ASN A 16 8.97 2.18 -12.47
CA ASN A 16 8.74 0.83 -13.00
C ASN A 16 8.37 -0.24 -11.95
N SER A 17 8.16 0.16 -10.69
CA SER A 17 7.74 -0.76 -9.63
C SER A 17 6.90 -0.03 -8.58
N LEU A 18 5.73 0.46 -9.00
CA LEU A 18 4.75 1.02 -8.06
C LEU A 18 4.24 -0.06 -7.12
N TRP A 19 4.02 0.32 -5.86
CA TRP A 19 3.48 -0.56 -4.85
C TRP A 19 2.53 0.19 -3.91
N VAL A 20 1.50 -0.50 -3.42
CA VAL A 20 0.60 -0.01 -2.37
C VAL A 20 1.12 -0.43 -1.02
N ARG A 21 1.18 0.52 -0.08
CA ARG A 21 1.25 0.23 1.35
C ARG A 21 -0.17 -0.01 1.87
N ALA A 22 -0.49 -1.25 2.18
CA ALA A 22 -1.76 -1.64 2.79
C ALA A 22 -1.54 -2.12 4.23
N TYR A 23 -2.60 -2.09 5.04
CA TYR A 23 -2.58 -2.57 6.43
C TYR A 23 -3.53 -3.76 6.56
N LEU A 24 -2.96 -4.95 6.73
CA LEU A 24 -3.72 -6.19 6.84
C LEU A 24 -4.03 -6.47 8.32
N PRO A 25 -5.31 -6.55 8.74
CA PRO A 25 -5.66 -6.93 10.11
C PRO A 25 -5.12 -8.32 10.44
N GLU A 26 -4.64 -8.51 11.67
CA GLU A 26 -4.13 -9.81 12.16
C GLU A 26 -5.12 -10.96 11.92
N ALA A 27 -6.41 -10.74 12.16
CA ALA A 27 -7.47 -11.72 11.93
C ALA A 27 -7.54 -12.23 10.48
N LYS A 28 -6.97 -11.50 9.52
CA LYS A 28 -6.92 -11.87 8.11
C LYS A 28 -5.56 -12.42 7.65
N LEU A 29 -4.56 -12.44 8.53
CA LEU A 29 -3.18 -12.83 8.20
C LEU A 29 -3.10 -14.24 7.58
N GLY A 30 -3.92 -15.18 8.06
CA GLY A 30 -3.96 -16.56 7.56
C GLY A 30 -4.46 -16.71 6.11
N PHE A 31 -5.17 -15.71 5.57
CA PHE A 31 -5.74 -15.76 4.22
C PHE A 31 -4.84 -15.15 3.16
N VAL A 32 -3.73 -14.51 3.56
CA VAL A 32 -2.86 -13.77 2.63
C VAL A 32 -1.45 -14.33 2.72
N LYS A 33 -0.86 -14.63 1.55
CA LYS A 33 0.52 -15.07 1.42
C LYS A 33 1.25 -14.21 0.41
N THR A 34 2.58 -14.17 0.51
CA THR A 34 3.41 -13.58 -0.54
C THR A 34 3.16 -14.32 -1.85
N GLY A 35 3.06 -13.57 -2.95
CA GLY A 35 2.67 -14.08 -4.27
C GLY A 35 1.16 -14.15 -4.51
N ALA A 36 0.32 -13.86 -3.51
CA ALA A 36 -1.13 -13.83 -3.70
C ALA A 36 -1.54 -12.74 -4.70
N LYS A 37 -2.41 -13.11 -5.64
CA LYS A 37 -3.05 -12.18 -6.57
C LYS A 37 -4.12 -11.39 -5.83
N VAL A 38 -4.16 -10.09 -6.07
CA VAL A 38 -5.12 -9.17 -5.46
C VAL A 38 -5.62 -8.19 -6.52
N THR A 39 -6.76 -7.56 -6.22
CA THR A 39 -7.28 -6.44 -7.01
C THR A 39 -7.03 -5.16 -6.25
N VAL A 40 -6.54 -4.13 -6.95
CA VAL A 40 -6.27 -2.81 -6.41
C VAL A 40 -7.20 -1.80 -7.08
N ARG A 41 -7.89 -1.00 -6.29
CA ARG A 41 -8.69 0.13 -6.76
C ARG A 41 -8.07 1.41 -6.25
N VAL A 42 -7.95 2.40 -7.13
CA VAL A 42 -7.37 3.71 -6.80
C VAL A 42 -8.49 4.74 -6.86
N ASP A 43 -8.60 5.60 -5.84
CA ASP A 43 -9.72 6.56 -5.71
C ASP A 43 -9.84 7.48 -6.94
N SER A 44 -8.71 7.83 -7.56
CA SER A 44 -8.66 8.66 -8.77
C SER A 44 -9.18 7.95 -10.03
N PHE A 45 -9.34 6.62 -10.00
CA PHE A 45 -9.82 5.79 -11.09
C PHE A 45 -10.89 4.80 -10.59
N PRO A 46 -12.05 5.27 -10.09
CA PRO A 46 -13.01 4.45 -9.36
C PRO A 46 -13.66 3.34 -10.20
N ASN A 47 -13.67 3.50 -11.53
CA ASN A 47 -14.24 2.54 -12.47
C ASN A 47 -13.18 1.61 -13.10
N ARG A 48 -11.96 1.60 -12.57
CA ARG A 48 -10.85 0.80 -13.08
C ARG A 48 -10.22 0.00 -11.96
N ASP A 49 -10.12 -1.30 -12.20
CA ASP A 49 -9.41 -2.21 -11.33
C ASP A 49 -8.01 -2.47 -11.90
N PHE A 50 -7.02 -2.52 -11.01
CA PHE A 50 -5.63 -2.84 -11.34
C PHE A 50 -5.29 -4.20 -10.73
N ALA A 51 -4.56 -5.02 -11.47
CA ALA A 51 -4.04 -6.26 -10.95
C ALA A 51 -2.87 -5.97 -9.99
N GLY A 52 -2.76 -6.74 -8.92
CA GLY A 52 -1.63 -6.64 -8.00
C GLY A 52 -1.18 -7.98 -7.46
N ILE A 53 0.04 -8.00 -6.92
CA ILE A 53 0.63 -9.17 -6.28
C ILE A 53 1.20 -8.76 -4.92
N VAL A 54 0.86 -9.52 -3.88
CA VAL A 54 1.45 -9.34 -2.54
C VAL A 54 2.94 -9.65 -2.61
N ARG A 55 3.78 -8.63 -2.47
CA ARG A 55 5.24 -8.75 -2.44
C ARG A 55 5.75 -9.14 -1.06
N ARG A 56 5.16 -8.57 -0.02
CA ARG A 56 5.62 -8.74 1.36
C ARG A 56 4.48 -8.49 2.34
N VAL A 57 4.45 -9.30 3.39
CA VAL A 57 3.67 -9.04 4.61
C VAL A 57 4.68 -8.86 5.73
N SER A 58 4.56 -7.78 6.52
CA SER A 58 5.43 -7.54 7.66
C SER A 58 5.36 -8.70 8.65
N ARG A 59 6.47 -8.98 9.34
CA ARG A 59 6.50 -9.95 10.45
C ARG A 59 6.15 -9.31 11.78
N GLN A 60 6.20 -7.98 11.85
CA GLN A 60 5.91 -7.21 13.04
C GLN A 60 4.57 -6.51 12.86
N ALA A 61 3.71 -6.66 13.87
CA ALA A 61 2.46 -5.91 13.95
C ALA A 61 2.76 -4.45 14.28
N GLU A 62 2.03 -3.57 13.63
CA GLU A 62 1.92 -2.14 13.93
C GLU A 62 0.51 -1.87 14.47
N PHE A 63 0.38 -0.83 15.27
CA PHE A 63 -0.93 -0.34 15.68
C PHE A 63 -1.47 0.59 14.60
N THR A 64 -2.77 0.50 14.29
CA THR A 64 -3.42 1.37 13.30
C THR A 64 -3.16 2.86 13.60
N PRO A 65 -2.60 3.64 12.65
CA PRO A 65 -2.37 5.06 12.83
C PRO A 65 -3.68 5.83 12.62
N ARG A 66 -4.54 5.94 13.64
CA ARG A 66 -5.63 6.93 13.69
C ARG A 66 -5.72 7.54 15.10
N ASN A 67 -6.05 8.83 15.16
CA ASN A 67 -6.40 9.53 16.40
C ASN A 67 -7.73 8.97 16.92
N VAL A 68 -7.75 8.63 18.21
CA VAL A 68 -8.78 7.81 18.86
C VAL A 68 -9.55 8.67 19.87
N GLN A 69 -10.86 8.91 19.68
CA GLN A 69 -11.81 9.58 20.58
C GLN A 69 -12.88 8.68 21.29
N THR A 70 -13.06 7.40 20.97
CA THR A 70 -14.11 6.52 21.55
C THR A 70 -13.69 5.04 21.74
N TRP A 71 -14.38 4.30 22.61
CA TRP A 71 -14.06 2.90 22.98
C TRP A 71 -14.19 1.89 21.81
N GLU A 72 -14.95 2.24 20.76
CA GLU A 72 -15.13 1.46 19.51
C GLU A 72 -13.90 1.52 18.59
N GLU A 73 -12.98 2.40 18.90
CA GLU A 73 -11.86 2.78 18.06
C GLU A 73 -10.64 1.95 18.49
N ARG A 74 -10.86 0.63 18.50
CA ARG A 74 -9.85 -0.36 18.87
C ARG A 74 -8.64 -0.16 17.97
N VAL A 75 -7.53 0.12 18.63
CA VAL A 75 -6.21 -0.03 18.08
C VAL A 75 -6.07 -1.48 17.59
N LEU A 76 -6.22 -1.71 16.30
CA LEU A 76 -6.08 -3.04 15.71
C LEU A 76 -4.60 -3.28 15.43
N GLN A 77 -4.13 -4.48 15.78
CA GLN A 77 -2.87 -4.97 15.27
C GLN A 77 -3.01 -5.22 13.78
N VAL A 78 -2.22 -4.48 13.01
CA VAL A 78 -2.17 -4.56 11.55
C VAL A 78 -0.76 -4.89 11.11
N PHE A 79 -0.65 -5.60 10.00
CA PHE A 79 0.62 -5.94 9.39
C PHE A 79 0.75 -5.15 8.10
N GLN A 80 1.79 -4.30 8.02
CA GLN A 80 2.08 -3.59 6.78
C GLN A 80 2.31 -4.61 5.66
N THR A 81 1.55 -4.46 4.59
CA THR A 81 1.58 -5.32 3.41
C THR A 81 1.93 -4.48 2.20
N GLU A 82 2.86 -4.98 1.39
CA GLU A 82 3.26 -4.35 0.14
C GLU A 82 2.69 -5.13 -1.03
N VAL A 83 1.94 -4.44 -1.88
CA VAL A 83 1.36 -5.00 -3.09
C VAL A 83 1.98 -4.30 -4.29
N VAL A 84 2.66 -5.03 -5.17
CA VAL A 84 3.10 -4.47 -6.45
C VAL A 84 1.88 -4.36 -7.36
N ILE A 85 1.69 -3.20 -7.98
CA ILE A 85 0.56 -2.94 -8.88
C ILE A 85 1.06 -3.02 -10.32
N ASP A 86 0.27 -3.64 -11.18
CA ASP A 86 0.43 -3.55 -12.62
C ASP A 86 -0.23 -2.26 -13.15
N ASP A 87 0.59 -1.36 -13.69
CA ASP A 87 0.19 -0.07 -14.26
C ASP A 87 0.77 0.08 -15.67
N PRO A 88 0.24 -0.67 -16.65
CA PRO A 88 0.80 -0.73 -18.00
C PRO A 88 0.68 0.61 -18.76
N ASP A 89 -0.30 1.44 -18.37
CA ASP A 89 -0.53 2.76 -18.99
C ASP A 89 0.25 3.88 -18.29
N HIS A 90 0.99 3.57 -17.22
CA HIS A 90 1.75 4.53 -16.42
C HIS A 90 0.93 5.74 -15.91
N ILE A 91 -0.33 5.48 -15.53
CA ILE A 91 -1.27 6.53 -15.11
C ILE A 91 -1.28 6.74 -13.60
N LEU A 92 -0.77 5.77 -12.82
CA LEU A 92 -0.72 5.85 -11.37
C LEU A 92 0.47 6.69 -10.91
N ARG A 93 0.26 7.45 -9.83
CA ARG A 93 1.29 8.30 -9.24
C ARG A 93 1.48 7.98 -7.76
N PRO A 94 2.71 8.07 -7.23
CA PRO A 94 2.94 7.99 -5.79
C PRO A 94 2.09 9.00 -5.01
N GLY A 95 1.55 8.57 -3.88
CA GLY A 95 0.68 9.39 -3.02
C GLY A 95 -0.82 9.25 -3.29
N MET A 96 -1.22 8.51 -4.33
CA MET A 96 -2.63 8.17 -4.53
C MET A 96 -3.12 7.19 -3.45
N ASN A 97 -4.37 7.37 -3.02
CA ASN A 97 -5.06 6.46 -2.12
C ASN A 97 -5.55 5.24 -2.90
N ALA A 98 -5.40 4.05 -2.31
CA ALA A 98 -5.80 2.81 -2.93
C ALA A 98 -6.32 1.79 -1.91
N ASP A 99 -7.33 1.04 -2.32
CA ASP A 99 -7.87 -0.10 -1.61
C ASP A 99 -7.39 -1.41 -2.24
N VAL A 100 -7.00 -2.37 -1.39
CA VAL A 100 -6.57 -3.71 -1.81
C VAL A 100 -7.63 -4.72 -1.41
N THR A 101 -8.17 -5.44 -2.39
CA THR A 101 -9.10 -6.53 -2.18
C THR A 101 -8.42 -7.87 -2.43
N ILE A 102 -8.44 -8.74 -1.42
CA ILE A 102 -8.01 -10.13 -1.54
C ILE A 102 -9.23 -10.98 -1.90
N PRO A 103 -9.20 -11.75 -3.01
CA PRO A 103 -10.29 -12.64 -3.35
C PRO A 103 -10.51 -13.67 -2.24
N LYS A 104 -11.77 -13.95 -1.91
CA LYS A 104 -12.11 -15.10 -1.07
C LYS A 104 -11.91 -16.34 -1.92
N ASN A 105 -10.98 -17.22 -1.53
CA ASN A 105 -10.94 -18.58 -2.05
C ASN A 105 -12.17 -19.36 -1.61
#